data_AF-A0A4Y3S0V9-F1
#
_entry.id   AF-A0A4Y3S0V9-F1
#
_cell.length_a   1.000
_cell.length_b   1.000
_cell.length_c   1.000
_cell.angle_alpha   90.00
_cell.angle_beta   90.00
_cell.angle_gamma   90.00
#
_symmetry.space_group_name_H-M   'P 1'
#
loop_
_entity.id
_entity.type
_entity.pdbx_description
1 polymer ?
#
loop_
_entity_poly.entity_id
_entity_poly.type
_entity_poly.pdbx_seq_one_letter_code
_entity_poly.pdbx_strand_id
1 'polypeptide(L)'
;MAQPFRGVVNLDIRDSVPDWGPYEQPKAPADSPNVLYIVLDDVGFGAMSCYGGPIETPNIDRIAASGLRYGQWHTTALCSPTRSCLLTGRNHTTNGMACISECAVGFPGANGHIPPECATLAEILVEQGFSTALVGKWHLCAEDEMNLASTKRNWPIGRGFERFYGFLGLRPASGTRTWCTTTTRSSSRPRLRRATTSVSTSPTRPWSSSAT
;
A
#
# COMPACT_ATOMS: atom_id res chain seq x y z
N MET A 1 -3.61 -14.82 18.92
CA MET A 1 -3.22 -15.62 20.11
C MET A 1 -1.95 -16.38 19.76
N ALA A 2 -0.97 -16.42 20.67
CA ALA A 2 0.26 -17.19 20.42
C ALA A 2 -0.08 -18.69 20.33
N GLN A 3 0.35 -19.36 19.25
CA GLN A 3 0.21 -20.81 19.16
C GLN A 3 1.21 -21.47 20.10
N PRO A 4 0.82 -22.53 20.84
CA PRO A 4 1.77 -23.26 21.68
C PRO A 4 2.78 -24.00 20.78
N PHE A 5 4.04 -24.05 21.22
CA PHE A 5 5.07 -24.86 20.60
C PHE A 5 4.71 -26.35 20.69
N ARG A 6 4.70 -27.05 19.54
CA ARG A 6 4.38 -28.48 19.39
C ARG A 6 5.60 -29.34 19.08
N GLY A 7 6.78 -28.76 19.08
CA GLY A 7 8.03 -29.48 18.87
C GLY A 7 8.49 -30.22 20.12
N VAL A 8 9.71 -30.76 20.06
CA VAL A 8 10.36 -31.47 21.16
C VAL A 8 11.70 -30.80 21.43
N VAL A 9 11.94 -30.42 22.69
CA VAL A 9 13.23 -29.87 23.14
C VAL A 9 13.95 -30.94 23.96
N ASN A 10 15.07 -31.43 23.45
CA ASN A 10 15.93 -32.42 24.09
C ASN A 10 17.30 -31.81 24.44
N LEU A 11 18.11 -32.53 25.23
CA LEU A 11 19.49 -32.12 25.56
C LEU A 11 20.39 -32.03 24.33
N ASP A 12 20.19 -32.91 23.34
CA ASP A 12 20.86 -32.87 22.05
C ASP A 12 19.93 -32.23 20.99
N ILE A 13 20.48 -31.29 20.21
CA ILE A 13 19.74 -30.64 19.11
C ILE A 13 19.34 -31.63 18.02
N ARG A 14 20.10 -32.73 17.84
CA ARG A 14 19.83 -33.77 16.84
C ARG A 14 18.56 -34.56 17.15
N ASP A 15 18.22 -34.67 18.43
CA ASP A 15 17.02 -35.35 18.90
C ASP A 15 15.85 -34.38 19.11
N SER A 16 16.09 -33.07 18.94
CA SER A 16 15.06 -32.05 19.08
C SER A 16 14.27 -31.89 17.77
N VAL A 17 12.97 -31.64 17.89
CA VAL A 17 12.08 -31.41 16.74
C VAL A 17 11.63 -29.95 16.77
N PRO A 18 12.02 -29.11 15.78
CA PRO A 18 11.58 -27.74 15.73
C PRO A 18 10.10 -27.65 15.33
N ASP A 19 9.39 -26.69 15.91
CA ASP A 19 8.08 -26.24 15.46
C ASP A 19 8.14 -24.74 15.16
N TRP A 20 8.03 -24.41 13.88
CA TRP A 20 8.02 -23.04 13.39
C TRP A 20 6.62 -22.42 13.40
N GLY A 21 5.56 -23.21 13.61
CA GLY A 21 4.17 -22.76 13.57
C GLY A 21 3.89 -21.50 14.40
N PRO A 22 4.36 -21.42 15.66
CA PRO A 22 4.21 -20.22 16.49
C PRO A 22 4.90 -18.95 15.96
N TYR A 23 5.88 -19.12 15.08
CA TYR A 23 6.73 -18.04 14.56
C TYR A 23 6.48 -17.75 13.07
N GLU A 24 5.60 -18.50 12.41
CA GLU A 24 5.22 -18.24 11.02
C GLU A 24 4.46 -16.91 10.92
N GLN A 25 4.81 -16.12 9.91
CA GLN A 25 4.06 -14.92 9.58
C GLN A 25 2.68 -15.30 9.00
N PRO A 26 1.65 -14.47 9.22
CA PRO A 26 0.34 -14.65 8.58
C PRO A 26 0.48 -14.81 7.07
N LYS A 27 -0.30 -15.73 6.50
CA LYS A 27 -0.36 -15.98 5.06
C LYS A 27 -1.76 -15.61 4.58
N ALA A 28 -1.83 -14.87 3.48
CA ALA A 28 -3.09 -14.57 2.83
C ALA A 28 -3.86 -15.87 2.51
N PRO A 29 -5.19 -15.92 2.74
CA PRO A 29 -6.00 -17.06 2.37
C PRO A 29 -5.80 -17.46 0.90
N ALA A 30 -5.98 -18.75 0.61
CA ALA A 30 -5.95 -19.23 -0.77
C ALA A 30 -6.93 -18.42 -1.64
N ASP A 31 -6.53 -18.17 -2.89
CA ASP A 31 -7.32 -17.43 -3.89
C ASP A 31 -7.66 -15.97 -3.53
N SER A 32 -6.97 -15.39 -2.53
CA SER A 32 -7.10 -13.96 -2.22
C SER A 32 -6.64 -13.08 -3.39
N PRO A 33 -7.47 -12.12 -3.85
CA PRO A 33 -7.12 -11.23 -4.95
C PRO A 33 -6.03 -10.22 -4.54
N ASN A 34 -5.29 -9.71 -5.51
CA ASN A 34 -4.44 -8.54 -5.29
C ASN A 34 -5.30 -7.29 -5.35
N VAL A 35 -5.20 -6.41 -4.35
CA VAL A 35 -5.95 -5.15 -4.33
C VAL A 35 -5.00 -4.02 -4.70
N LEU A 36 -5.34 -3.30 -5.77
CA LEU A 36 -4.65 -2.10 -6.22
C LEU A 36 -5.58 -0.90 -6.03
N TYR A 37 -5.16 0.06 -5.20
CA TYR A 37 -5.92 1.28 -4.97
C TYR A 37 -5.17 2.49 -5.52
N ILE A 38 -5.80 3.18 -6.47
CA ILE A 38 -5.23 4.35 -7.16
C ILE A 38 -6.05 5.58 -6.77
N VAL A 39 -5.41 6.55 -6.14
CA VAL A 39 -6.05 7.81 -5.74
C VAL A 39 -5.40 8.97 -6.49
N LEU A 40 -6.23 9.72 -7.21
CA LEU A 40 -5.80 10.92 -7.92
C LEU A 40 -5.95 12.14 -7.02
N ASP A 41 -4.99 13.05 -7.08
CA ASP A 41 -4.99 14.28 -6.29
C ASP A 41 -5.55 15.42 -7.16
N ASP A 42 -6.53 16.15 -6.63
CA ASP A 42 -7.17 17.32 -7.26
C ASP A 42 -7.73 17.10 -8.68
N VAL A 43 -8.34 15.93 -8.92
CA VAL A 43 -8.99 15.63 -10.20
C VAL A 43 -10.51 15.81 -10.09
N GLY A 44 -11.04 16.75 -10.87
CA GLY A 44 -12.48 16.97 -10.98
C GLY A 44 -13.20 15.89 -11.79
N PHE A 45 -14.50 15.72 -11.51
CA PHE A 45 -15.34 14.72 -12.18
C PHE A 45 -15.32 14.84 -13.72
N GLY A 46 -15.42 16.07 -14.25
CA GLY A 46 -15.42 16.33 -15.69
C GLY A 46 -14.03 16.45 -16.33
N ALA A 47 -12.97 15.97 -15.67
CA ALA A 47 -11.61 16.09 -16.21
C ALA A 47 -11.28 15.00 -17.25
N MET A 48 -11.66 13.74 -16.97
CA MET A 48 -11.25 12.58 -17.76
C MET A 48 -12.16 12.33 -18.96
N SER A 49 -11.61 11.86 -20.08
CA SER A 49 -12.35 11.52 -21.30
C SER A 49 -13.47 10.51 -21.07
N CYS A 50 -13.28 9.51 -20.21
CA CYS A 50 -14.35 8.57 -19.85
C CYS A 50 -15.54 9.20 -19.10
N TYR A 51 -15.46 10.46 -18.66
CA TYR A 51 -16.58 11.22 -18.09
C TYR A 51 -17.02 12.40 -18.98
N GLY A 52 -16.56 12.43 -20.25
CA GLY A 52 -16.84 13.51 -21.19
C GLY A 52 -15.92 14.73 -21.03
N GLY A 53 -14.84 14.58 -20.26
CA GLY A 53 -13.83 15.62 -20.06
C GLY A 53 -12.86 15.80 -21.23
N PRO A 54 -12.12 16.91 -21.27
CA PRO A 54 -11.22 17.24 -22.36
C PRO A 54 -9.85 16.53 -22.29
N ILE A 55 -9.52 15.89 -21.16
CA ILE A 55 -8.20 15.24 -20.98
C ILE A 55 -8.26 13.81 -21.51
N GLU A 56 -7.41 13.51 -22.48
CA GLU A 56 -7.26 12.17 -23.02
C GLU A 56 -6.61 11.23 -22.01
N THR A 57 -7.37 10.25 -21.53
CA THR A 57 -6.90 9.26 -20.54
C THR A 57 -7.04 7.82 -21.05
N PRO A 58 -6.36 7.41 -22.14
CA PRO A 58 -6.60 6.14 -22.83
C PRO A 58 -6.46 4.90 -21.92
N ASN A 59 -5.54 4.94 -20.95
CA ASN A 59 -5.36 3.85 -19.99
C ASN A 59 -6.51 3.74 -18.98
N ILE A 60 -7.03 4.88 -18.51
CA ILE A 60 -8.18 4.92 -17.59
C ILE A 60 -9.45 4.52 -18.35
N ASP A 61 -9.60 5.00 -19.58
CA ASP A 61 -10.73 4.66 -20.44
C ASP A 61 -10.80 3.15 -20.70
N ARG A 62 -9.66 2.49 -20.92
CA ARG A 62 -9.57 1.04 -21.03
C ARG A 62 -10.05 0.33 -19.75
N ILE A 63 -9.68 0.84 -18.57
CA ILE A 63 -10.13 0.28 -17.29
C ILE A 63 -11.64 0.48 -17.14
N ALA A 64 -12.15 1.69 -17.40
CA ALA A 64 -13.55 2.03 -17.31
C ALA A 64 -14.43 1.21 -18.26
N ALA A 65 -13.95 0.92 -19.48
CA ALA A 65 -14.65 0.08 -20.46
C ALA A 65 -14.70 -1.40 -20.04
N SER A 66 -13.74 -1.87 -19.23
CA SER A 66 -13.64 -3.25 -18.77
C SER A 66 -14.22 -3.51 -17.37
N GLY A 67 -14.75 -2.47 -16.71
CA GLY A 67 -15.14 -2.53 -15.30
C GLY A 67 -16.39 -1.71 -15.00
N LEU A 68 -16.56 -1.38 -13.72
CA LEU A 68 -17.67 -0.55 -13.26
C LEU A 68 -17.26 0.93 -13.23
N ARG A 69 -18.15 1.80 -13.70
CA ARG A 69 -18.00 3.25 -13.65
C ARG A 69 -19.11 3.87 -12.82
N TYR A 70 -18.73 4.65 -11.81
CA TYR A 70 -19.68 5.29 -10.89
C TYR A 70 -19.99 6.71 -11.34
N GLY A 71 -21.28 7.07 -11.43
CA GLY A 71 -21.73 8.44 -11.69
C GLY A 71 -21.94 9.29 -10.44
N GLN A 72 -22.01 8.66 -9.26
CA GLN A 72 -22.27 9.29 -7.96
C GLN A 72 -21.27 8.76 -6.93
N TRP A 73 -20.00 9.17 -7.08
CA TRP A 73 -18.94 8.90 -6.09
C TRP A 73 -18.60 10.20 -5.38
N HIS A 74 -18.64 10.20 -4.05
CA HIS A 74 -18.43 11.39 -3.24
C HIS A 74 -17.17 11.26 -2.39
N THR A 75 -16.40 12.34 -2.35
CA THR A 75 -15.26 12.52 -1.44
C THR A 75 -15.56 13.68 -0.51
N THR A 76 -14.70 13.91 0.48
CA THR A 76 -14.71 15.18 1.19
C THR A 76 -14.13 16.28 0.29
N ALA A 77 -14.28 17.55 0.67
CA ALA A 77 -13.77 18.69 -0.10
C ALA A 77 -12.24 18.84 -0.05
N LEU A 78 -11.54 18.08 0.79
CA LEU A 78 -10.10 18.24 1.05
C LEU A 78 -9.35 16.91 0.96
N CYS A 79 -8.04 16.99 0.72
CA CYS A 79 -7.16 15.84 0.50
C CYS A 79 -6.99 14.96 1.76
N SER A 80 -6.50 15.50 2.89
CA SER A 80 -6.34 14.71 4.13
C SER A 80 -7.65 14.09 4.61
N PRO A 81 -8.77 14.83 4.72
CA PRO A 81 -10.03 14.25 5.16
C PRO A 81 -10.50 13.12 4.23
N THR A 82 -10.40 13.29 2.90
CA THR A 82 -10.74 12.23 1.93
C THR A 82 -9.88 10.99 2.13
N ARG A 83 -8.56 11.15 2.22
CA ARG A 83 -7.61 10.03 2.41
C ARG A 83 -7.88 9.30 3.73
N SER A 84 -8.24 10.03 4.78
CA SER A 84 -8.57 9.45 6.08
C SER A 84 -9.82 8.56 6.00
N CYS A 85 -10.88 9.04 5.33
CA CYS A 85 -12.11 8.29 5.12
C CYS A 85 -11.84 7.03 4.28
N LEU A 86 -11.05 7.17 3.22
CA LEU A 86 -10.73 6.05 2.32
C LEU A 86 -9.98 4.92 3.03
N LEU A 87 -9.05 5.25 3.93
CA LEU A 87 -8.27 4.24 4.64
C LEU A 87 -8.99 3.67 5.86
N THR A 88 -9.77 4.48 6.58
CA THR A 88 -10.39 4.06 7.85
C THR A 88 -11.84 3.61 7.71
N GLY A 89 -12.51 3.98 6.61
CA GLY A 89 -13.96 3.80 6.45
C GLY A 89 -14.80 4.63 7.45
N ARG A 90 -14.19 5.62 8.12
CA ARG A 90 -14.84 6.48 9.12
C ARG A 90 -15.03 7.90 8.59
N ASN A 91 -15.97 8.63 9.17
CA ASN A 91 -16.12 10.05 8.87
C ASN A 91 -14.87 10.82 9.34
N HIS A 92 -14.42 11.78 8.54
CA HIS A 92 -13.21 12.55 8.80
C HIS A 92 -13.27 13.38 10.11
N THR A 93 -14.44 13.79 10.58
CA THR A 93 -14.54 14.47 11.88
C THR A 93 -14.48 13.50 13.06
N THR A 94 -14.85 12.23 12.87
CA THR A 94 -14.80 11.22 13.94
C THR A 94 -13.42 10.58 14.07
N ASN A 95 -12.58 10.67 13.04
CA ASN A 95 -11.22 10.14 13.05
C ASN A 95 -10.13 11.22 13.22
N GLY A 96 -10.48 12.43 13.66
CA GLY A 96 -9.50 13.49 13.97
C GLY A 96 -9.07 14.36 12.80
N MET A 97 -9.62 14.16 11.59
CA MET A 97 -9.21 14.81 10.35
C MET A 97 -10.27 15.76 9.78
N ALA A 98 -10.78 16.72 10.58
CA ALA A 98 -11.77 17.70 10.10
C ALA A 98 -11.25 18.61 8.97
N CYS A 99 -9.96 18.89 8.91
CA CYS A 99 -9.30 19.72 7.90
C CYS A 99 -8.02 19.03 7.39
N ILE A 100 -7.26 19.69 6.51
CA ILE A 100 -5.91 19.24 6.15
C ILE A 100 -5.01 19.22 7.39
N SER A 101 -4.03 18.32 7.40
CA SER A 101 -3.11 18.11 8.53
C SER A 101 -2.42 19.41 9.00
N GLU A 102 -2.12 20.31 8.06
CA GLU A 102 -1.48 21.62 8.30
C GLU A 102 -2.42 22.66 8.93
N CYS A 103 -3.72 22.37 9.04
CA CYS A 103 -4.74 23.22 9.65
C CYS A 103 -5.38 22.54 10.86
N ALA A 104 -4.65 21.64 11.53
CA ALA A 104 -5.07 21.05 12.79
C ALA A 104 -5.20 22.14 13.88
N VAL A 105 -6.26 22.07 14.67
CA VAL A 105 -6.61 23.08 15.69
C VAL A 105 -6.66 22.51 17.12
N GLY A 106 -6.13 21.31 17.34
CA GLY A 106 -5.98 20.69 18.67
C GLY A 106 -7.30 20.27 19.35
N PHE A 107 -8.46 20.58 18.76
CA PHE A 107 -9.76 20.16 19.26
C PHE A 107 -10.08 18.70 18.89
N PRO A 108 -10.95 18.02 19.67
CA PRO A 108 -11.46 16.70 19.30
C PRO A 108 -12.04 16.71 17.87
N GLY A 109 -11.60 15.77 17.04
CA GLY A 109 -12.05 15.65 15.65
C GLY A 109 -11.30 16.52 14.63
N ALA A 110 -10.47 17.47 15.08
CA ALA A 110 -9.71 18.39 14.22
C ALA A 110 -8.24 18.53 14.65
N ASN A 111 -7.71 17.53 15.35
CA ASN A 111 -6.34 17.53 15.87
C ASN A 111 -5.31 16.98 14.87
N GLY A 112 -5.74 16.44 13.73
CA GLY A 112 -4.85 15.91 12.70
C GLY A 112 -4.29 14.51 13.00
N HIS A 113 -4.63 13.91 14.16
CA HIS A 113 -4.16 12.59 14.55
C HIS A 113 -5.27 11.56 14.43
N ILE A 114 -5.05 10.55 13.60
CA ILE A 114 -5.99 9.44 13.47
C ILE A 114 -5.85 8.53 14.70
N PRO A 115 -6.92 8.31 15.46
CA PRO A 115 -6.82 7.55 16.68
C PRO A 115 -6.66 6.05 16.37
N PRO A 116 -5.94 5.28 17.22
CA PRO A 116 -5.57 3.89 16.93
C PRO A 116 -6.77 2.94 16.78
N GLU A 117 -7.91 3.26 17.38
CA GLU A 117 -9.17 2.53 17.21
C GLU A 117 -9.76 2.66 15.80
N CYS A 118 -9.31 3.64 15.02
CA CYS A 118 -9.63 3.76 13.60
C CYS A 118 -8.58 3.01 12.80
N ALA A 119 -8.69 1.67 12.76
CA ALA A 119 -7.78 0.85 11.98
C ALA A 119 -7.83 1.22 10.49
N THR A 120 -6.66 1.30 9.84
CA THR A 120 -6.59 1.49 8.40
C THR A 120 -6.83 0.16 7.68
N LEU A 121 -7.25 0.23 6.42
CA LEU A 121 -7.34 -0.92 5.55
C LEU A 121 -6.01 -1.69 5.48
N ALA A 122 -4.89 -0.99 5.50
CA ALA A 122 -3.57 -1.61 5.46
C ALA A 122 -3.26 -2.39 6.74
N GLU A 123 -3.61 -1.87 7.92
CA GLU A 123 -3.46 -2.58 9.20
C GLU A 123 -4.26 -3.89 9.21
N ILE A 124 -5.50 -3.85 8.71
CA ILE A 124 -6.34 -5.03 8.61
C ILE A 124 -5.75 -6.05 7.63
N LEU A 125 -5.28 -5.60 6.47
CA LEU A 125 -4.75 -6.49 5.43
C LEU A 125 -3.41 -7.15 5.82
N VAL A 126 -2.53 -6.43 6.52
CA VAL A 126 -1.26 -7.00 7.01
C VAL A 126 -1.51 -8.14 7.99
N GLU A 127 -2.46 -7.98 8.92
CA GLU A 127 -2.85 -9.05 9.85
C GLU A 127 -3.41 -10.29 9.13
N GLN A 128 -3.94 -10.11 7.91
CA GLN A 128 -4.38 -11.21 7.04
C GLN A 128 -3.27 -11.74 6.12
N GLY A 129 -2.02 -11.32 6.27
CA GLY A 129 -0.88 -11.83 5.50
C GLY A 129 -0.71 -11.24 4.09
N PHE A 130 -1.35 -10.10 3.82
CA PHE A 130 -1.09 -9.33 2.60
C PHE A 130 0.17 -8.50 2.77
N SER A 131 0.99 -8.42 1.70
CA SER A 131 2.08 -7.45 1.69
C SER A 131 1.56 -6.11 1.20
N THR A 132 1.70 -5.06 2.02
CA THR A 132 1.15 -3.73 1.76
C THR A 132 2.25 -2.73 1.41
N ALA A 133 2.01 -1.94 0.36
CA ALA A 133 2.91 -0.87 -0.04
C ALA A 133 2.13 0.38 -0.41
N LEU A 134 2.63 1.56 -0.01
CA LEU A 134 2.13 2.85 -0.45
C LEU A 134 3.21 3.59 -1.23
N VAL A 135 2.86 4.01 -2.43
CA VAL A 135 3.70 4.88 -3.25
C VAL A 135 2.95 6.20 -3.43
N GLY A 136 3.59 7.34 -3.16
CA GLY A 136 3.03 8.67 -3.40
C GLY A 136 2.69 9.47 -2.14
N LYS A 137 1.58 10.21 -2.19
CA LYS A 137 1.21 11.17 -1.16
C LYS A 137 0.48 10.50 0.01
N TRP A 138 1.01 10.68 1.22
CA TRP A 138 0.33 10.23 2.44
C TRP A 138 -0.73 11.24 2.92
N HIS A 139 -0.28 12.42 3.33
CA HIS A 139 -1.10 13.56 3.77
C HIS A 139 -2.06 13.26 4.95
N LEU A 140 -1.67 12.35 5.83
CA LEU A 140 -2.35 12.01 7.09
C LEU A 140 -1.40 12.08 8.30
N CYS A 141 -0.26 12.74 8.14
CA CYS A 141 0.68 12.99 9.22
C CYS A 141 0.46 14.42 9.70
N ALA A 142 0.18 14.60 10.99
CA ALA A 142 0.15 15.92 11.61
C ALA A 142 1.54 16.56 11.57
N GLU A 143 1.61 17.89 11.60
CA GLU A 143 2.85 18.65 11.41
C GLU A 143 3.90 18.35 12.50
N ASP A 144 3.45 18.16 13.74
CA ASP A 144 4.28 17.75 14.88
C ASP A 144 4.91 16.36 14.69
N GLU A 145 4.30 15.50 13.88
CA GLU A 145 4.78 14.16 13.54
C GLU A 145 5.60 14.12 12.23
N MET A 146 5.73 15.21 11.49
CA MET A 146 6.41 15.20 10.17
C MET A 146 7.94 15.21 10.22
N ASN A 147 8.55 15.54 11.36
CA ASN A 147 10.00 15.63 11.49
C ASN A 147 10.65 14.25 11.74
N LEU A 148 11.94 14.09 11.41
CA LEU A 148 12.63 12.79 11.55
C LEU A 148 12.81 12.31 13.00
N ALA A 149 12.76 13.24 13.96
CA ALA A 149 12.89 12.96 15.38
C ALA A 149 11.54 12.65 16.07
N SER A 150 10.43 12.75 15.33
CA SER A 150 9.10 12.52 15.85
C SER A 150 8.78 11.03 15.97
N THR A 151 7.64 10.76 16.61
CA THR A 151 7.03 9.45 16.55
C THR A 151 6.56 9.13 15.13
N LYS A 152 6.84 7.91 14.67
CA LYS A 152 6.43 7.42 13.34
C LYS A 152 5.06 6.73 13.39
N ARG A 153 4.29 6.92 14.47
CA ARG A 153 3.03 6.22 14.71
C ARG A 153 2.01 6.47 13.61
N ASN A 154 1.87 7.71 13.15
CA ASN A 154 0.94 8.07 12.07
C ASN A 154 1.62 8.17 10.70
N TRP A 155 2.87 7.72 10.57
CA TRP A 155 3.50 7.55 9.25
C TRP A 155 2.87 6.35 8.55
N PRO A 156 2.97 6.23 7.21
CA PRO A 156 2.46 5.06 6.50
C PRO A 156 2.93 3.74 7.11
N ILE A 157 4.21 3.67 7.49
CA ILE A 157 4.84 2.50 8.12
C ILE A 157 4.32 2.19 9.52
N GLY A 158 3.83 3.20 10.25
CA GLY A 158 3.18 3.01 11.55
C GLY A 158 1.70 2.64 11.44
N ARG A 159 1.11 2.79 10.23
CA ARG A 159 -0.32 2.63 9.95
C ARG A 159 -0.60 1.51 8.94
N GLY A 160 0.17 0.42 9.06
CA GLY A 160 -0.07 -0.84 8.35
C GLY A 160 0.55 -0.97 6.97
N PHE A 161 1.31 0.01 6.47
CA PHE A 161 2.05 -0.16 5.22
C PHE A 161 3.47 -0.69 5.47
N GLU A 162 3.77 -1.91 5.04
CA GLU A 162 5.12 -2.48 5.20
C GLU A 162 6.19 -1.72 4.40
N ARG A 163 5.78 -1.07 3.30
CA ARG A 163 6.66 -0.31 2.42
C ARG A 163 6.05 1.04 2.08
N PHE A 164 6.88 2.07 2.10
CA PHE A 164 6.47 3.42 1.72
C PHE A 164 7.54 4.10 0.86
N TYR A 165 7.10 4.71 -0.24
CA TYR A 165 7.93 5.59 -1.06
C TYR A 165 7.12 6.82 -1.48
N GLY A 166 7.48 8.00 -0.98
CA GLY A 166 6.77 9.23 -1.29
C GLY A 166 6.99 10.32 -0.26
N PHE A 167 5.97 11.14 -0.01
CA PHE A 167 6.05 12.30 0.89
C PHE A 167 4.85 12.36 1.84
N LEU A 168 5.08 12.96 3.01
CA LEU A 168 4.15 12.93 4.15
C LEU A 168 3.07 14.02 4.10
N GLY A 169 3.38 15.21 3.56
CA GLY A 169 2.51 16.39 3.64
C GLY A 169 1.82 16.78 2.33
N LEU A 170 1.30 18.01 2.29
CA LEU A 170 0.61 18.55 1.11
C LEU A 170 1.47 18.58 -0.16
N ARG A 171 2.77 18.94 -0.05
CA ARG A 171 3.69 19.12 -1.19
C ARG A 171 5.02 18.40 -0.98
N PRO A 172 5.60 17.75 -2.01
CA PRO A 172 6.99 17.33 -1.96
C PRO A 172 7.92 18.55 -2.02
N ALA A 173 9.09 18.47 -1.41
CA ALA A 173 10.11 19.53 -1.48
C ALA A 173 10.47 19.93 -2.94
N SER A 174 10.26 19.02 -3.91
CA SER A 174 10.56 19.21 -5.34
C SER A 174 9.37 19.56 -6.25
N GLY A 175 8.15 19.75 -5.72
CA GLY A 175 6.99 20.16 -6.55
C GLY A 175 6.43 19.11 -7.52
N THR A 176 6.85 17.85 -7.44
CA THR A 176 6.39 16.76 -8.32
C THR A 176 5.02 16.22 -7.88
N ARG A 177 4.00 16.21 -8.75
CA ARG A 177 2.74 15.47 -8.52
C ARG A 177 3.02 13.96 -8.56
N THR A 178 2.90 13.27 -7.43
CA THR A 178 3.09 11.82 -7.36
C THR A 178 1.75 11.10 -7.25
N TRP A 179 1.57 10.10 -8.09
CA TRP A 179 0.46 9.16 -8.07
C TRP A 179 0.47 8.36 -6.77
N CYS A 180 -0.69 8.24 -6.12
CA CYS A 180 -0.83 7.39 -4.95
C CYS A 180 -1.23 5.98 -5.38
N THR A 181 -0.29 5.04 -5.38
CA THR A 181 -0.54 3.63 -5.69
C THR A 181 -0.37 2.82 -4.42
N THR A 182 -1.46 2.26 -3.89
CA THR A 182 -1.38 1.22 -2.89
C THR A 182 -1.41 -0.13 -3.59
N THR A 183 -0.30 -0.85 -3.59
CA THR A 183 -0.26 -2.23 -4.07
C THR A 183 -0.31 -3.15 -2.87
N THR A 184 -1.34 -3.99 -2.81
CA THR A 184 -1.33 -5.15 -1.92
C THR A 184 -1.14 -6.41 -2.74
N ARG A 185 -0.12 -7.20 -2.40
CA ARG A 185 0.18 -8.46 -3.08
C ARG A 185 -0.06 -9.62 -2.11
N SER A 186 -0.87 -10.60 -2.52
CA SER A 186 -0.99 -11.85 -1.77
C SER A 186 0.30 -12.65 -1.93
N SER A 187 0.88 -13.07 -0.80
CA SER A 187 2.18 -13.73 -0.75
C SER A 187 2.07 -15.23 -1.06
N SER A 188 1.55 -15.60 -2.24
CA SER A 188 1.75 -16.96 -2.75
C SER A 188 3.23 -17.10 -3.17
N ARG A 189 4.04 -17.72 -2.30
CA ARG A 189 5.44 -18.06 -2.63
C ARG A 189 5.47 -18.93 -3.89
N PRO A 190 6.29 -18.64 -4.90
CA PRO A 190 6.57 -19.60 -5.95
C PRO A 190 7.30 -20.78 -5.31
N ARG A 191 6.80 -22.01 -5.52
CA ARG A 191 7.54 -23.24 -5.18
C ARG A 191 8.90 -23.16 -5.85
N LEU A 192 9.98 -23.07 -5.07
CA LEU A 192 11.33 -23.35 -5.56
C LEU A 192 11.37 -24.82 -5.98
N ARG A 193 11.12 -25.10 -7.26
CA ARG A 193 11.68 -26.31 -7.87
C ARG A 193 13.18 -26.06 -8.00
N ARG A 194 13.98 -26.91 -7.37
CA ARG A 194 15.43 -27.00 -7.59
C ARG A 194 15.68 -27.00 -9.10
N ALA A 195 16.23 -25.92 -9.63
CA ALA A 195 16.83 -25.94 -10.95
C ALA A 195 18.17 -26.66 -10.81
N THR A 196 18.21 -27.92 -11.23
CA THR A 196 19.45 -28.66 -11.45
C THR A 196 20.16 -27.99 -12.62
N THR A 197 21.35 -27.45 -12.37
CA THR A 197 22.21 -26.86 -13.40
C THR A 197 22.74 -27.98 -14.30
N SER A 198 22.24 -28.08 -15.53
CA SER A 198 22.92 -28.82 -16.60
C SER A 198 23.55 -27.81 -17.55
N VAL A 199 24.87 -27.70 -17.50
CA VAL A 199 25.66 -26.91 -18.44
C VAL A 199 25.71 -27.70 -19.76
N SER A 200 25.08 -27.18 -20.81
CA SER A 200 25.33 -27.62 -22.18
C SER A 200 26.21 -26.58 -22.88
N THR A 201 27.42 -26.98 -23.23
CA THR A 201 28.34 -26.21 -24.06
C THR A 201 27.95 -26.38 -25.52
N SER A 202 27.55 -25.32 -26.20
CA SER A 202 27.45 -25.25 -27.67
C SER A 202 28.53 -24.33 -28.23
N PRO A 203 29.26 -24.73 -29.30
CA PRO A 203 30.39 -23.97 -29.80
C PRO A 203 29.96 -22.81 -30.71
N THR A 204 30.67 -21.70 -30.55
CA THR A 204 30.62 -20.46 -31.33
C THR A 204 30.83 -20.69 -32.83
N ARG A 205 30.04 -20.03 -33.69
CA ARG A 205 30.35 -19.82 -35.11
C ARG A 205 30.46 -18.32 -35.44
N PRO A 206 31.34 -17.92 -36.36
CA PRO A 206 31.75 -16.53 -36.54
C PRO A 206 30.82 -15.73 -37.44
N TRP A 207 30.82 -14.41 -37.22
CA TRP A 207 30.22 -13.37 -38.06
C TRP A 207 30.77 -13.39 -39.50
N SER A 208 29.88 -13.23 -40.48
CA SER A 208 30.25 -12.81 -41.84
C SER A 208 29.35 -11.65 -42.27
N SER A 209 30.00 -10.52 -42.54
CA SER A 209 29.49 -9.32 -43.17
C SER A 209 29.26 -9.53 -44.68
N SER A 210 28.17 -8.97 -45.22
CA SER A 210 28.14 -8.54 -46.62
C SER A 210 27.04 -7.51 -46.84
N ALA A 211 27.47 -6.32 -47.25
CA ALA A 211 26.66 -5.28 -47.85
C ALA A 211 26.20 -5.69 -49.26
N THR A 212 24.95 -5.38 -49.61
CA THR A 212 24.58 -4.69 -50.85
C THR A 212 23.23 -4.03 -50.63
#